data_AF-A0A923UBA8-F1
#
_entry.id   AF-A0A923UBA8-F1
#
_cell.length_a   1.000
_cell.length_b   1.000
_cell.length_c   1.000
_cell.angle_alpha   90.00
_cell.angle_beta   90.00
_cell.angle_gamma   90.00
#
_symmetry.space_group_name_H-M   'P 1'
#
loop_
_entity.id
_entity.type
_entity.pdbx_description
1 polymer ?
#
loop_
_entity_poly.entity_id
_entity_poly.type
_entity_poly.pdbx_seq_one_letter_code
_entity_poly.pdbx_strand_id
1 'polypeptide(L)' 'MTTALPTRDDKFSFGLWTVGYNGSDPFGGPTRPPLDVVEAVTRLAELGAYGL' A
#
# COMPACT_ATOMS: atom_id res chain seq x y z
N MET A 1 -6.36 25.61 7.65
CA MET A 1 -5.59 24.38 7.90
C MET A 1 -4.85 24.08 6.61
N THR A 2 -3.52 24.07 6.62
CA THR A 2 -2.71 23.67 5.45
C THR A 2 -2.73 22.16 5.37
N THR A 3 -3.05 21.59 4.20
CA THR A 3 -3.01 20.15 3.98
C THR A 3 -1.54 19.70 3.91
N ALA A 4 -1.14 18.80 4.81
CA ALA A 4 0.15 18.14 4.73
C ALA A 4 0.07 17.02 3.69
N LEU A 5 0.96 17.06 2.69
CA LEU A 5 1.13 16.00 1.71
C LEU A 5 2.39 15.21 2.03
N PRO A 6 2.36 13.86 2.00
CA PRO A 6 3.54 13.05 2.26
C PRO A 6 4.60 13.26 1.18
N THR A 7 5.85 13.30 1.63
CA THR A 7 7.04 13.35 0.79
C THR A 7 7.94 12.17 1.12
N ARG A 8 8.91 11.87 0.26
CA ARG A 8 9.87 10.78 0.50
C ARG A 8 10.75 11.03 1.73
N ASP A 9 10.93 12.29 2.13
CA ASP A 9 11.73 12.67 3.30
C ASP A 9 11.07 12.25 4.63
N ASP A 10 9.75 12.05 4.62
CA ASP A 10 8.97 11.57 5.76
C ASP A 10 9.16 10.06 6.03
N LYS A 11 9.78 9.34 5.09
CA LYS A 11 10.18 7.93 5.24
C LYS A 11 9.03 6.96 5.56
N PHE A 12 7.81 7.26 5.11
CA PHE A 12 6.70 6.30 5.19
C PHE A 12 7.00 5.06 4.34
N SER A 13 6.77 3.89 4.93
CA SER A 13 6.95 2.60 4.26
C SER A 13 5.80 1.66 4.54
N PHE A 14 5.54 0.74 3.63
CA PHE A 14 4.41 -0.17 3.68
C PHE A 14 4.85 -1.58 3.33
N GLY A 15 4.67 -2.52 4.24
CA GLY A 15 4.91 -3.92 3.92
C GLY A 15 3.97 -4.41 2.81
N LEU A 16 4.47 -5.18 1.85
CA LEU A 16 3.65 -5.73 0.74
C LEU A 16 2.39 -6.45 1.23
N TRP A 17 2.47 -7.15 2.37
CA TRP A 17 1.33 -7.87 2.95
C TRP A 17 0.18 -6.95 3.40
N THR A 18 0.45 -5.66 3.62
CA THR A 18 -0.56 -4.69 4.06
C THR A 18 -1.48 -4.33 2.89
N VAL A 19 -0.92 -3.71 1.85
CA VAL A 19 -1.64 -3.31 0.64
C VAL A 19 -2.06 -4.51 -0.21
N GLY A 20 -1.32 -5.61 -0.13
CA GLY A 20 -1.62 -6.87 -0.83
C GLY A 20 -2.61 -7.78 -0.11
N TYR A 21 -3.10 -7.42 1.09
CA TYR A 21 -4.10 -8.25 1.77
C TYR A 21 -5.37 -8.35 0.92
N ASN A 22 -5.74 -9.58 0.54
CA ASN A 22 -6.88 -9.84 -0.34
C ASN A 22 -8.24 -9.91 0.39
N GLY A 23 -8.25 -9.77 1.73
CA GLY A 23 -9.48 -9.74 2.53
C GLY A 23 -9.96 -11.09 3.05
N SER A 24 -9.21 -12.19 2.87
CA SER A 24 -9.59 -13.49 3.42
C SER A 24 -9.36 -13.56 4.93
N ASP A 25 -10.37 -14.06 5.65
CA ASP A 25 -10.33 -14.23 7.11
C ASP A 25 -10.84 -15.64 7.50
N PRO A 26 -10.88 -16.01 8.80
CA PRO A 26 -11.33 -17.33 9.22
C PRO A 26 -12.78 -17.70 8.87
N PHE A 27 -13.60 -16.70 8.53
CA PHE A 27 -15.04 -16.84 8.29
C PHE A 27 -15.43 -16.55 6.83
N GLY A 28 -14.48 -16.11 5.99
CA GLY A 28 -14.75 -15.74 4.61
C GLY A 28 -13.52 -15.80 3.69
N GLY A 29 -13.79 -16.13 2.42
CA GLY A 29 -12.77 -16.12 1.36
C GLY A 29 -12.34 -14.72 0.93
N PRO A 30 -11.40 -14.62 -0.03
CA PRO A 30 -10.88 -13.34 -0.50
C PRO A 30 -11.96 -12.48 -1.18
N THR A 31 -11.85 -11.17 -1.00
CA THR A 31 -12.75 -10.17 -1.59
C THR A 31 -12.07 -9.29 -2.64
N ARG A 32 -10.73 -9.35 -2.74
CA ARG A 32 -9.91 -8.64 -3.73
C ARG A 32 -9.06 -9.63 -4.53
N PRO A 33 -8.77 -9.36 -5.81
CA PRO A 33 -7.81 -10.15 -6.58
C PRO A 33 -6.40 -10.00 -5.99
N PRO A 34 -5.47 -10.94 -6.29
CA PRO A 34 -4.06 -10.77 -5.98
C PRO A 34 -3.51 -9.46 -6.58
N LEU A 35 -2.79 -8.69 -5.77
CA LEU A 35 -2.14 -7.46 -6.19
C LEU A 35 -0.77 -7.78 -6.81
N ASP A 36 -0.49 -7.21 -7.98
CA ASP A 36 0.84 -7.28 -8.57
C ASP A 36 1.83 -6.40 -7.80
N VAL A 37 3.04 -6.91 -7.59
CA VAL A 37 4.06 -6.22 -6.78
C VAL A 37 4.56 -4.95 -7.46
N VAL A 38 4.67 -4.95 -8.79
CA VAL A 38 5.11 -3.76 -9.54
C VAL A 38 4.03 -2.69 -9.44
N GLU A 39 2.76 -3.07 -9.57
CA GLU A 39 1.64 -2.15 -9.33
C GLU A 39 1.71 -1.52 -7.93
N ALA A 40 1.93 -2.31 -6.89
CA ALA A 40 2.04 -1.83 -5.51
C ALA A 40 3.17 -0.78 -5.35
N VAL A 41 4.36 -1.08 -5.87
CA VAL A 41 5.52 -0.16 -5.82
C VAL A 41 5.22 1.13 -6.57
N THR A 42 4.69 1.04 -7.79
CA THR A 42 4.40 2.22 -8.62
C THR A 42 3.37 3.13 -7.95
N ARG A 43 2.26 2.56 -7.45
CA ARG A 43 1.20 3.35 -6.78
C ARG A 43 1.67 3.98 -5.47
N LEU A 44 2.43 3.25 -4.66
CA LEU A 44 2.95 3.80 -3.40
C LEU A 44 3.99 4.90 -3.65
N ALA A 45 4.80 4.79 -4.70
CA ALA A 45 5.72 5.86 -5.09
C ALA A 45 4.98 7.13 -5.57
N GLU A 46 3.89 6.99 -6.33
CA GLU A 46 3.01 8.12 -6.73
C GLU A 46 2.41 8.84 -5.50
N LEU A 47 2.15 8.11 -4.41
CA LEU A 47 1.63 8.63 -3.15
C LEU A 47 2.70 9.18 -2.20
N GLY A 48 3.97 9.23 -2.61
CA GLY A 48 5.07 9.79 -1.82
C GLY A 48 5.69 8.82 -0.81
N ALA A 49 5.36 7.52 -0.85
CA ALA A 49 6.01 6.55 0.01
C ALA A 49 7.51 6.44 -0.30
N TYR A 50 8.31 6.24 0.75
CA TYR A 50 9.75 6.05 0.66
C TYR A 50 10.10 4.62 0.23
N GLY A 51 9.37 3.62 0.76
CA GLY A 51 9.65 2.22 0.52
C GLY A 51 8.44 1.29 0.65
N LEU A 52 8.64 0.07 0.15
CA LEU A 52 7.81 -1.11 0.33
C LEU A 52 8.60 -2.16 1.14
#